data_AF-A0AAQ4QB22-F1
#
_entry.id   AF-A0AAQ4QB22-F1
#
_cell.length_a   1.000
_cell.length_b   1.000
_cell.length_c   1.000
_cell.angle_alpha   90.00
_cell.angle_beta   90.00
_cell.angle_gamma   90.00
#
_symmetry.space_group_name_H-M   'P 1'
#
loop_
_entity.id
_entity.type
_entity.pdbx_description
1 polymer ?
#
loop_
_entity_poly.entity_id
_entity_poly.type
_entity_poly.pdbx_seq_one_letter_code
_entity_poly.pdbx_strand_id
1 'polypeptide(L)'
;MCVVLCVCRLSGCQITEEGCSSLASALSSNPSHLRELDLSNNDLQDSGVRLLCVRLENPRCDLETLRLSGCLITEEGCSSLASALNSNPSHLRELDLSYNHPGDSGVKLLSAGLEDPQWRLETLRVEPDGVRWLTPGPWRCKCALIHEDSTIFTL
;
A
#
# COMPACT_ATOMS: atom_id res chain seq x y z
N MET A 1 -10.59 0.13 -25.33
CA MET A 1 -11.00 0.29 -23.92
C MET A 1 -9.92 1.13 -23.27
N CYS A 2 -10.21 2.36 -22.84
CA CYS A 2 -9.21 3.19 -22.17
C CYS A 2 -8.98 2.63 -20.76
N VAL A 3 -7.76 2.12 -20.49
CA VAL A 3 -7.37 1.76 -19.13
C VAL A 3 -7.10 3.07 -18.40
N VAL A 4 -7.96 3.45 -17.46
CA VAL A 4 -7.71 4.62 -16.60
C VAL A 4 -6.85 4.13 -15.45
N LEU A 5 -5.57 4.46 -15.45
CA LEU A 5 -4.66 4.17 -14.35
C LEU A 5 -4.99 5.13 -13.21
N CYS A 6 -5.47 4.60 -12.09
CA CYS A 6 -5.71 5.42 -10.91
C CYS A 6 -4.47 5.36 -9.99
N VAL A 7 -3.97 6.53 -9.61
CA VAL A 7 -2.87 6.72 -8.66
C VAL A 7 -3.40 7.57 -7.50
N CYS A 8 -3.33 7.05 -6.28
CA CYS A 8 -3.81 7.77 -5.10
C CYS A 8 -2.67 7.96 -4.10
N ARG A 9 -2.28 9.22 -3.90
CA ARG A 9 -1.20 9.62 -2.99
C ARG A 9 -1.79 10.40 -1.84
N LEU A 10 -1.84 9.72 -0.71
CA LEU A 10 -2.38 10.19 0.56
C LEU A 10 -1.28 10.25 1.63
N SER A 11 -0.01 10.34 1.22
CA SER A 11 1.10 10.41 2.16
C SER A 11 1.02 11.65 3.05
N GLY A 12 1.18 11.46 4.36
CA GLY A 12 1.15 12.55 5.34
C GLY A 12 -0.24 13.17 5.57
N CYS A 13 -1.32 12.56 5.09
CA CYS A 13 -2.66 13.14 5.21
C CYS A 13 -3.28 13.02 6.61
N GLN A 14 -2.49 12.69 7.63
CA GLN A 14 -2.93 12.44 9.02
C GLN A 14 -4.06 11.39 9.08
N ILE A 15 -3.99 10.39 8.20
CA ILE A 15 -4.95 9.29 8.18
C ILE A 15 -4.69 8.44 9.43
N THR A 16 -5.71 8.38 10.28
CA THR A 16 -5.76 7.49 11.45
C THR A 16 -6.41 6.16 11.05
N GLU A 17 -6.46 5.20 11.98
CA GLU A 17 -7.23 3.95 11.82
C GLU A 17 -8.67 4.17 11.32
N GLU A 18 -9.39 5.15 11.88
CA GLU A 18 -10.76 5.48 11.48
C GLU A 18 -10.81 6.02 10.03
N GLY A 19 -9.85 6.86 9.66
CA GLY A 19 -9.68 7.34 8.30
C GLY A 19 -9.39 6.19 7.32
N CYS A 20 -8.63 5.18 7.76
CA CYS A 20 -8.32 3.99 6.97
C CYS A 20 -9.57 3.14 6.69
N SER A 21 -10.53 3.07 7.61
CA SER A 21 -11.82 2.40 7.39
C SER A 21 -12.64 3.08 6.29
N SER A 22 -12.66 4.41 6.30
CA SER A 22 -13.32 5.21 5.26
C SER A 22 -12.63 5.02 3.90
N LEU A 23 -11.29 5.01 3.88
CA LEU A 23 -10.52 4.73 2.68
C LEU A 23 -10.79 3.32 2.14
N ALA A 24 -10.73 2.28 2.97
CA ALA A 24 -10.99 0.90 2.59
C ALA A 24 -12.39 0.73 2.00
N SER A 25 -13.39 1.41 2.57
CA SER A 25 -14.76 1.44 2.04
C SER A 25 -14.86 2.13 0.68
N ALA A 26 -14.16 3.26 0.51
CA ALA A 26 -14.11 3.99 -0.76
C ALA A 26 -13.39 3.18 -1.86
N LEU A 27 -12.31 2.50 -1.50
CA LEU A 27 -11.59 1.57 -2.38
C LEU A 27 -12.48 0.39 -2.75
N SER A 28 -13.21 -0.19 -1.80
CA SER A 28 -14.06 -1.37 -2.03
C SER A 28 -15.31 -1.08 -2.85
N SER A 29 -15.92 0.08 -2.68
CA SER A 29 -17.16 0.47 -3.38
C SER A 29 -16.95 0.79 -4.86
N ASN A 30 -15.73 1.18 -5.25
CA ASN A 30 -15.37 1.41 -6.64
C ASN A 30 -14.32 0.38 -7.07
N PRO A 31 -14.60 -0.50 -8.04
CA PRO A 31 -13.57 -1.28 -8.73
C PRO A 31 -12.74 -0.34 -9.62
N SER A 32 -12.07 0.62 -8.99
CA SER A 32 -11.08 1.45 -9.63
C SER A 32 -9.90 0.56 -10.01
N HIS A 33 -9.39 0.74 -11.22
CA HIS A 33 -8.10 0.20 -11.67
C HIS A 33 -6.95 0.93 -10.94
N LEU A 34 -7.05 1.00 -9.60
CA LEU A 34 -6.03 1.58 -8.74
C LEU A 34 -4.78 0.72 -8.85
N ARG A 35 -3.76 1.29 -9.48
CA ARG A 35 -2.45 0.63 -9.62
C ARG A 35 -1.49 1.07 -8.54
N GLU A 36 -1.61 2.30 -8.06
CA GLU A 36 -0.71 2.84 -7.03
C GLU A 36 -1.48 3.43 -5.86
N LEU A 37 -1.14 2.97 -4.65
CA LEU A 37 -1.61 3.53 -3.39
C LEU A 37 -0.40 3.89 -2.51
N ASP A 38 -0.26 5.18 -2.20
CA ASP A 38 0.75 5.68 -1.28
C ASP A 38 0.08 6.28 -0.05
N LEU A 39 0.25 5.62 1.09
CA LEU A 39 -0.25 6.03 2.40
C LEU A 39 0.91 6.31 3.37
N SER A 40 2.12 6.49 2.89
CA SER A 40 3.31 6.66 3.73
C SER A 40 3.15 7.83 4.70
N ASN A 41 3.75 7.77 5.89
CA ASN A 41 3.71 8.80 6.93
C ASN A 41 2.29 9.09 7.46
N ASN A 42 1.47 8.05 7.62
CA ASN A 42 0.16 8.12 8.28
C ASN A 42 0.12 7.19 9.49
N ASP A 43 -0.76 7.44 10.46
CA ASP A 43 -0.88 6.61 11.66
C ASP A 43 -1.88 5.47 11.44
N LEU A 44 -1.52 4.53 10.55
CA LEU A 44 -2.38 3.42 10.17
C LEU A 44 -2.36 2.29 11.21
N GLN A 45 -1.19 1.97 11.75
CA GLN A 45 -0.95 0.83 12.63
C GLN A 45 -1.38 -0.51 11.98
N ASP A 46 -1.33 -1.60 12.74
CA ASP A 46 -1.69 -2.93 12.23
C ASP A 46 -3.18 -3.06 11.91
N SER A 47 -4.04 -2.32 12.61
CA SER A 47 -5.49 -2.26 12.36
C SER A 47 -5.80 -1.65 10.99
N GLY A 48 -5.18 -0.53 10.63
CA GLY A 48 -5.31 0.08 9.31
C GLY A 48 -4.83 -0.84 8.19
N VAL A 49 -3.70 -1.54 8.40
CA VAL A 49 -3.18 -2.52 7.44
C VAL A 49 -4.15 -3.67 7.21
N ARG A 50 -4.76 -4.23 8.27
CA ARG A 50 -5.76 -5.30 8.14
C ARG A 50 -6.96 -4.89 7.26
N LEU A 51 -7.37 -3.63 7.31
CA LEU A 51 -8.43 -3.12 6.43
C LEU A 51 -7.98 -3.07 4.96
N LEU A 52 -6.69 -2.79 4.70
CA LEU A 52 -6.12 -2.85 3.35
C LEU A 52 -5.96 -4.30 2.87
N CYS A 53 -5.68 -5.25 3.76
CA CYS A 53 -5.60 -6.68 3.42
C CYS A 53 -6.89 -7.20 2.79
N VAL A 54 -8.06 -6.77 3.27
CA VAL A 54 -9.36 -7.12 2.68
C VAL A 54 -9.43 -6.73 1.19
N ARG A 55 -8.77 -5.64 0.80
CA ARG A 55 -8.68 -5.22 -0.61
C ARG A 55 -7.70 -6.09 -1.39
N LEU A 56 -6.53 -6.41 -0.83
CA LEU A 56 -5.51 -7.25 -1.48
C LEU A 56 -6.01 -8.69 -1.73
N GLU A 57 -6.81 -9.21 -0.81
CA GLU A 57 -7.45 -10.53 -0.92
C GLU A 57 -8.53 -10.58 -2.00
N ASN A 58 -9.01 -9.43 -2.49
CA ASN A 58 -10.01 -9.37 -3.54
C ASN A 58 -9.40 -9.80 -4.90
N PRO A 59 -9.94 -10.82 -5.58
CA PRO A 59 -9.42 -11.27 -6.88
C PRO A 59 -9.42 -10.22 -7.99
N ARG A 60 -10.17 -9.12 -7.81
CA ARG A 60 -10.23 -7.99 -8.75
C ARG A 60 -9.30 -6.84 -8.35
N CYS A 61 -8.38 -7.06 -7.42
CA CYS A 61 -7.41 -6.06 -6.99
C CYS A 61 -6.27 -5.96 -8.01
N ASP A 62 -6.27 -4.88 -8.77
CA ASP A 62 -5.24 -4.56 -9.78
C ASP A 62 -4.04 -3.77 -9.21
N LEU A 63 -3.89 -3.72 -7.88
CA LEU A 63 -2.86 -2.89 -7.24
C LEU A 63 -1.46 -3.43 -7.55
N GLU A 64 -0.61 -2.56 -8.11
CA GLU A 64 0.78 -2.88 -8.49
C GLU A 64 1.80 -2.27 -7.52
N THR A 65 1.46 -1.17 -6.87
CA THR A 65 2.34 -0.46 -5.93
C THR A 65 1.60 -0.09 -4.65
N LEU A 66 2.14 -0.51 -3.52
CA LEU A 66 1.65 -0.16 -2.19
C LEU A 66 2.79 0.41 -1.35
N ARG A 67 2.67 1.68 -0.96
CA ARG A 67 3.63 2.35 -0.07
C ARG A 67 3.01 2.67 1.27
N LEU A 68 3.60 2.13 2.32
CA LEU A 68 3.18 2.23 3.71
C LEU A 68 4.37 2.63 4.60
N SER A 69 5.34 3.35 4.04
CA SER A 69 6.54 3.74 4.77
C SER A 69 6.17 4.63 5.96
N GLY A 70 6.71 4.35 7.15
CA GLY A 70 6.46 5.20 8.32
C GLY A 70 5.01 5.20 8.80
N CYS A 71 4.37 4.03 8.82
CA CYS A 71 2.96 3.85 9.17
C CYS A 71 2.71 3.18 10.54
N LEU A 72 3.75 3.06 11.36
CA LEU A 72 3.73 2.37 12.67
C LEU A 72 3.27 0.91 12.59
N ILE A 73 3.61 0.23 11.48
CA ILE A 73 3.28 -1.18 11.25
C ILE A 73 4.24 -2.06 12.05
N THR A 74 3.73 -3.11 12.67
CA THR A 74 4.51 -4.08 13.43
C THR A 74 4.60 -5.43 12.70
N GLU A 75 5.18 -6.43 13.37
CA GLU A 75 5.20 -7.82 12.92
C GLU A 75 3.79 -8.38 12.63
N GLU A 76 2.78 -7.97 13.40
CA GLU A 76 1.39 -8.43 13.21
C GLU A 76 0.80 -7.93 11.88
N GLY A 77 0.99 -6.65 11.57
CA GLY A 77 0.57 -6.06 10.29
C GLY A 77 1.32 -6.68 9.11
N CYS A 78 2.61 -6.95 9.24
CA CYS A 78 3.40 -7.63 8.21
C CYS A 78 2.92 -9.06 7.96
N SER A 79 2.59 -9.79 9.03
CA SER A 79 2.01 -11.14 8.94
C SER A 79 0.66 -11.11 8.21
N SER A 80 -0.17 -10.10 8.51
CA SER A 80 -1.45 -9.90 7.82
C SER A 80 -1.27 -9.61 6.33
N LEU A 81 -0.29 -8.78 5.96
CA LEU A 81 0.05 -8.51 4.56
C LEU A 81 0.51 -9.76 3.83
N ALA A 82 1.44 -10.52 4.42
CA ALA A 82 1.93 -11.77 3.83
C ALA A 82 0.79 -12.77 3.59
N SER A 83 -0.12 -12.92 4.56
CA SER A 83 -1.31 -13.78 4.42
C SER A 83 -2.23 -13.33 3.29
N ALA A 84 -2.46 -12.03 3.16
CA ALA A 84 -3.29 -11.47 2.09
C ALA A 84 -2.67 -11.71 0.70
N LEU A 85 -1.36 -11.51 0.57
CA LEU A 85 -0.61 -11.74 -0.68
C LEU A 85 -0.54 -13.23 -1.06
N ASN A 86 -0.55 -14.14 -0.09
CA ASN A 86 -0.64 -15.58 -0.33
C ASN A 86 -2.04 -16.05 -0.77
N SER A 87 -3.08 -15.37 -0.29
CA SER A 87 -4.47 -15.78 -0.52
C SER A 87 -4.95 -15.48 -1.94
N ASN A 88 -4.33 -14.52 -2.61
CA ASN A 88 -4.66 -14.11 -3.96
C ASN A 88 -3.36 -13.80 -4.72
N PRO A 89 -3.08 -14.45 -5.88
CA PRO A 89 -1.90 -14.11 -6.67
C PRO A 89 -1.96 -12.64 -7.07
N SER A 90 -1.28 -11.81 -6.30
CA SER A 90 -1.46 -10.37 -6.37
C SER A 90 -0.79 -9.82 -7.63
N HIS A 91 -1.33 -8.71 -8.13
CA HIS A 91 -0.65 -7.91 -9.14
C HIS A 91 0.45 -7.02 -8.54
N LEU A 92 0.72 -7.13 -7.23
CA LEU A 92 1.63 -6.24 -6.52
C LEU A 92 3.07 -6.53 -6.94
N ARG A 93 3.74 -5.48 -7.43
CA ARG A 93 5.14 -5.48 -7.89
C ARG A 93 6.05 -4.71 -6.94
N GLU A 94 5.52 -3.70 -6.26
CA GLU A 94 6.26 -2.91 -5.27
C GLU A 94 5.51 -2.83 -3.93
N LEU A 95 6.20 -3.19 -2.85
CA LEU A 95 5.76 -3.04 -1.47
C LEU A 95 6.83 -2.29 -0.68
N ASP A 96 6.49 -1.11 -0.19
CA ASP A 96 7.36 -0.31 0.68
C ASP A 96 6.81 -0.25 2.10
N LEU A 97 7.53 -0.89 3.02
CA LEU A 97 7.32 -0.94 4.45
C LEU A 97 8.48 -0.30 5.22
N SER A 98 9.36 0.46 4.56
CA SER A 98 10.46 1.15 5.22
C SER A 98 9.98 2.03 6.38
N TYR A 99 10.85 2.29 7.36
CA TYR A 99 10.50 3.10 8.54
C TYR A 99 9.32 2.54 9.38
N ASN A 100 9.10 1.21 9.35
CA ASN A 100 8.17 0.50 10.25
C ASN A 100 8.95 -0.45 11.19
N HIS A 101 8.23 -1.31 11.93
CA HIS A 101 8.79 -2.28 12.87
C HIS A 101 8.39 -3.72 12.51
N PRO A 102 8.76 -4.23 11.32
CA PRO A 102 8.31 -5.53 10.83
C PRO A 102 8.74 -6.72 11.71
N GLY A 103 9.80 -6.55 12.53
CA GLY A 103 10.37 -7.63 13.33
C GLY A 103 11.01 -8.73 12.47
N ASP A 104 11.79 -9.60 13.12
CA ASP A 104 12.48 -10.68 12.41
C ASP A 104 11.49 -11.64 11.74
N SER A 105 10.35 -11.92 12.39
CA SER A 105 9.37 -12.86 11.83
C SER A 105 8.60 -12.23 10.67
N GLY A 106 8.25 -10.95 10.74
CA GLY A 106 7.56 -10.25 9.65
C GLY A 106 8.45 -10.14 8.42
N VAL A 107 9.73 -9.78 8.59
CA VAL A 107 10.72 -9.78 7.50
C VAL A 107 10.87 -11.17 6.89
N LYS A 108 10.96 -12.21 7.73
CA LYS A 108 11.07 -13.60 7.25
C LYS A 108 9.85 -14.03 6.45
N LEU A 109 8.63 -13.70 6.89
CA LEU A 109 7.39 -14.05 6.19
C LEU A 109 7.31 -13.35 4.83
N LEU A 110 7.59 -12.05 4.78
CA LEU A 110 7.56 -11.28 3.54
C LEU A 110 8.66 -11.74 2.56
N SER A 111 9.85 -12.07 3.08
CA SER A 111 10.96 -12.58 2.26
C SER A 111 10.67 -13.97 1.69
N ALA A 112 10.04 -14.86 2.49
CA ALA A 112 9.63 -16.18 2.01
C ALA A 112 8.62 -16.08 0.86
N GLY A 113 7.75 -15.08 0.88
CA GLY A 113 6.83 -14.82 -0.23
C GLY A 113 7.53 -14.43 -1.53
N LEU A 114 8.71 -13.78 -1.49
CA LEU A 114 9.50 -13.49 -2.70
C LEU A 114 10.05 -14.77 -3.38
N GLU A 115 10.17 -15.87 -2.63
CA GLU A 115 10.55 -17.17 -3.16
C GLU A 115 9.37 -17.91 -3.79
N ASP A 116 8.13 -17.47 -3.50
CA ASP A 116 6.92 -18.05 -4.07
C ASP A 116 6.67 -17.51 -5.49
N PRO A 117 6.64 -18.37 -6.53
CA PRO A 117 6.40 -17.94 -7.91
C PRO A 117 4.99 -17.37 -8.16
N GLN A 118 4.07 -17.52 -7.21
CA GLN A 118 2.75 -16.90 -7.26
C GLN A 118 2.80 -15.41 -6.91
N TRP A 119 3.80 -14.98 -6.15
CA TRP A 119 4.05 -13.56 -5.89
C TRP A 119 4.67 -12.93 -7.13
N ARG A 120 4.16 -11.76 -7.51
CA ARG A 120 4.72 -10.93 -8.59
C ARG A 120 5.58 -9.78 -8.07
N LEU A 121 5.91 -9.83 -6.78
CA LEU A 121 6.59 -8.77 -6.08
C LEU A 121 8.05 -8.70 -6.55
N GLU A 122 8.43 -7.59 -7.15
CA GLU A 122 9.78 -7.33 -7.69
C GLU A 122 10.61 -6.51 -6.72
N THR A 123 9.96 -5.66 -5.93
CA THR A 123 10.62 -4.77 -4.97
C THR A 123 9.91 -4.86 -3.63
N LEU A 124 10.66 -5.27 -2.61
CA LEU A 124 10.27 -5.21 -1.20
C LEU A 124 11.25 -4.31 -0.46
N ARG A 125 10.75 -3.27 0.21
CA ARG A 125 11.55 -2.41 1.10
C ARG A 125 11.05 -2.57 2.52
N VAL A 126 11.91 -2.99 3.44
CA VAL A 126 11.59 -3.15 4.88
C VAL A 126 12.55 -2.38 5.79
N GLU A 127 13.75 -2.10 5.30
CA GLU A 127 14.78 -1.37 6.04
C GLU A 127 14.55 0.14 6.02
N PRO A 128 14.96 0.89 7.06
CA PRO A 128 15.07 2.33 6.99
C PRO A 128 16.23 2.70 6.06
N ASP A 129 15.95 3.08 4.80
CA ASP A 129 16.94 3.66 3.90
C ASP A 129 17.33 5.07 4.41
N GLY A 130 18.22 5.12 5.41
CA GLY A 130 18.93 6.29 5.90
C GLY A 130 18.05 7.36 6.54
N VAL A 131 18.06 7.42 7.89
CA VAL A 131 17.34 8.37 8.76
C VAL A 131 17.12 9.76 8.12
N ARG A 132 16.00 9.91 7.42
CA ARG A 132 15.36 11.20 7.19
C ARG A 132 13.94 11.08 7.69
N TRP A 133 13.74 11.48 8.94
CA TRP A 133 12.44 11.95 9.39
C TRP A 133 11.97 12.97 8.35
N LEU A 134 10.96 12.63 7.56
CA LEU A 134 10.29 13.61 6.72
C LEU A 134 9.72 14.65 7.67
N THR A 135 10.32 15.83 7.70
CA THR A 135 9.75 16.98 8.40
C THR A 135 8.37 17.24 7.78
N PRO A 136 7.29 17.30 8.59
CA PRO A 136 5.95 17.62 8.10
C PRO A 136 5.98 18.85 7.19
N GLY A 137 5.84 18.63 5.89
CA GLY A 137 5.70 19.66 4.87
C GLY A 137 4.22 19.96 4.61
N PRO A 138 3.88 21.01 3.83
CA PRO A 138 2.50 21.32 3.50
C PRO A 138 1.84 20.12 2.80
N TRP A 139 0.89 19.51 3.50
CA TRP A 139 0.18 18.30 3.12
C TRP A 139 -0.59 18.51 1.81
N ARG A 140 -0.26 17.74 0.77
CA ARG A 140 -0.98 17.76 -0.51
C ARG A 140 -1.36 16.34 -0.90
N CYS A 141 -2.47 15.87 -0.32
CA CYS A 141 -3.15 14.66 -0.77
C CYS A 141 -3.62 14.87 -2.21
N LYS A 142 -3.31 13.95 -3.12
CA LYS A 142 -3.73 14.00 -4.52
C LYS A 142 -4.05 12.60 -5.01
N CYS A 143 -5.21 12.44 -5.63
CA CYS A 143 -5.51 11.25 -6.40
C CYS A 143 -5.77 11.69 -7.85
N ALA A 144 -5.10 11.04 -8.78
CA ALA A 144 -5.11 11.38 -10.20
C ALA A 144 -5.58 10.18 -11.02
N LEU A 145 -6.41 10.48 -12.01
CA LEU A 145 -6.77 9.54 -13.07
C LEU A 145 -5.84 9.83 -14.25
N ILE A 146 -4.94 8.90 -14.55
CA ILE A 146 -4.02 9.00 -15.68
C ILE A 146 -4.67 8.23 -16.84
N HIS A 147 -5.00 8.95 -17.89
CA HIS A 147 -5.34 8.35 -19.19
C HIS A 147 -4.03 8.06 -19.94
N GLU A 148 -3.92 6.89 -20.59
CA GLU A 148 -2.74 6.53 -21.41
C GLU A 148 -2.41 7.59 -22.49
N ASP A 149 -3.37 8.43 -22.89
CA ASP A 149 -3.15 9.63 -23.68
C ASP A 149 -2.79 10.86 -22.80
N SER A 150 -1.65 10.80 -22.12
CA SER A 150 -0.79 11.92 -21.64
C SER A 150 -1.42 13.13 -20.91
N THR A 151 -2.68 13.09 -20.50
CA THR A 151 -3.35 14.27 -19.90
C THR A 151 -3.68 13.98 -18.43
N ILE A 152 -2.90 14.58 -17.53
CA ILE A 152 -3.15 14.54 -16.09
C ILE A 152 -4.33 15.46 -15.80
N PHE A 153 -5.49 14.90 -15.42
CA PHE A 153 -6.56 15.69 -14.79
C PHE A 153 -6.36 15.66 -13.28
N THR A 154 -6.16 16.84 -12.69
CA THR A 154 -6.13 17.03 -11.24
C THR A 154 -7.54 17.46 -10.82
N LEU A 155 -8.19 16.73 -9.91
CA LEU A 155 -9.40 17.19 -9.23
C LEU A 155 -9.02 18.14 -8.08
#